data_AF-H1Q186-F1
#
_entry.id   AF-H1Q186-F1
#
_cell.length_a   1.000
_cell.length_b   1.000
_cell.length_c   1.000
_cell.angle_alpha   90.00
_cell.angle_beta   90.00
_cell.angle_gamma   90.00
#
_symmetry.space_group_name_H-M   'P 1'
#
loop_
_entity.id
_entity.type
_entity.pdbx_description
1 polymer ?
#
loop_
_entity_poly.entity_id
_entity_poly.type
_entity_poly.pdbx_seq_one_letter_code
_entity_poly.pdbx_strand_id
1 'polypeptide(L)' 'MVGIFHMARHTFATMSLSKGVPMESVSKMLGHTNLKTTQIYARITNKKIEHDMEELAGKLGKFNTAMGM' A
#
# COMPACT_ATOMS: atom_id res chain seq x y z
N MET A 1 7.42 -23.79 12.82
CA MET A 1 7.50 -23.03 14.08
C MET A 1 7.19 -21.56 13.78
N VAL A 2 5.97 -21.09 14.01
CA VAL A 2 5.56 -19.71 13.69
C VAL A 2 5.50 -18.91 15.00
N GLY A 3 6.57 -18.15 15.29
CA GLY A 3 6.67 -17.33 16.51
C GLY A 3 6.10 -15.91 16.34
N ILE A 4 6.06 -15.16 17.45
CA ILE A 4 5.59 -13.74 17.56
C ILE A 4 6.22 -12.84 16.48
N PHE A 5 7.50 -13.07 16.13
CA PHE A 5 8.22 -12.32 15.10
C PHE A 5 7.62 -12.47 13.70
N HIS A 6 7.03 -13.63 13.37
CA HIS A 6 6.39 -13.83 12.08
C HIS A 6 5.09 -13.04 11.99
N MET A 7 4.25 -13.12 13.04
CA MET A 7 3.01 -12.36 13.13
C MET A 7 3.25 -10.85 13.16
N ALA A 8 4.23 -10.37 13.93
CA ALA A 8 4.59 -8.95 13.97
C ALA A 8 5.02 -8.42 12.59
N ARG A 9 5.76 -9.21 11.80
CA ARG A 9 6.11 -8.86 10.41
C ARG A 9 4.88 -8.76 9.51
N HIS A 10 3.93 -9.69 9.63
CA HIS A 10 2.65 -9.65 8.89
C HIS A 10 1.82 -8.43 9.26
N THR A 11 1.69 -8.14 10.55
CA THR A 11 0.98 -6.95 11.05
C THR A 11 1.65 -5.67 10.57
N PHE A 12 2.98 -5.57 10.70
CA PHE A 12 3.74 -4.41 10.23
C PHE A 12 3.59 -4.19 8.72
N ALA A 13 3.69 -5.25 7.92
CA ALA A 13 3.54 -5.17 6.47
C ALA A 13 2.13 -4.70 6.08
N THR A 14 1.11 -5.31 6.68
CA THR A 14 -0.30 -5.00 6.43
C THR A 14 -0.63 -3.56 6.81
N MET A 15 -0.20 -3.10 8.00
CA MET A 15 -0.44 -1.73 8.45
C MET A 15 0.30 -0.71 7.59
N SER A 16 1.56 -0.97 7.25
CA SER A 16 2.37 -0.05 6.43
C SER A 16 1.77 0.12 5.03
N LEU A 17 1.40 -1.00 4.38
CA LEU A 17 0.75 -0.97 3.07
C LEU A 17 -0.60 -0.26 3.12
N SER A 18 -1.42 -0.55 4.13
CA SER A 18 -2.72 0.12 4.33
C SER A 18 -2.58 1.63 4.50
N LYS A 19 -1.47 2.09 5.11
CA LYS A 19 -1.22 3.50 5.39
C LYS A 19 -0.63 4.32 4.24
N GLY A 20 -0.32 3.74 3.08
CA GLY A 20 0.37 4.52 2.04
C GLY A 20 1.66 3.92 1.53
N VAL A 21 2.33 3.12 2.35
CA VAL A 21 3.76 2.86 2.15
C VAL A 21 3.96 1.95 0.93
N PRO A 22 4.85 2.31 -0.01
CA PRO A 22 5.12 1.48 -1.19
C PRO A 22 5.61 0.08 -0.82
N MET A 23 5.21 -0.93 -1.58
CA MET A 23 5.58 -2.33 -1.33
C MET A 23 7.09 -2.56 -1.30
N GLU A 24 7.86 -1.85 -2.14
CA GLU A 24 9.32 -1.92 -2.15
C GLU A 24 9.93 -1.38 -0.86
N SER A 25 9.35 -0.31 -0.29
CA SER A 25 9.79 0.27 0.98
C SER A 25 9.50 -0.68 2.13
N VAL A 26 8.29 -1.26 2.17
CA VAL A 26 7.94 -2.29 3.17
C VAL A 26 8.83 -3.53 3.04
N SER A 27 9.15 -3.94 1.81
CA SER A 27 10.07 -5.06 1.53
C SER A 27 11.47 -4.81 2.10
N LYS A 28 12.03 -3.62 1.87
CA LYS A 28 13.32 -3.20 2.45
C LYS A 28 13.30 -3.16 3.97
N MET A 29 12.24 -2.60 4.57
CA MET A 29 12.08 -2.53 6.04
C MET A 29 11.99 -3.91 6.70
N LEU A 30 11.41 -4.89 6.00
CA LEU A 30 11.35 -6.28 6.44
C LEU A 30 12.64 -7.06 6.16
N GLY A 31 13.62 -6.47 5.47
CA GLY A 31 14.84 -7.14 5.07
C GLY A 31 14.62 -8.25 4.05
N HIS A 32 13.56 -8.15 3.23
CA HIS A 32 13.32 -9.10 2.16
C HIS A 32 14.25 -8.78 0.98
N THR A 33 15.06 -9.76 0.55
CA THR A 33 15.90 -9.68 -0.64
C THR A 33 15.11 -9.93 -1.94
N ASN A 34 13.94 -10.55 -1.83
CA ASN A 34 13.05 -10.82 -2.97
C ASN A 34 11.67 -10.21 -2.71
N LEU A 35 11.22 -9.36 -3.64
CA LEU A 35 9.92 -8.72 -3.58
C LEU A 35 8.77 -9.74 -3.60
N LYS A 36 8.98 -10.92 -4.20
CA LYS A 36 8.01 -12.03 -4.24
C LYS A 36 7.51 -12.43 -2.85
N THR A 37 8.38 -12.34 -1.83
CA THR A 37 8.00 -12.63 -0.44
C THR A 37 7.06 -11.56 0.13
N THR A 38 7.20 -10.31 -0.30
CA THR A 38 6.31 -9.20 0.08
C THR A 38 5.01 -9.20 -0.74
N GLN A 39 5.00 -9.78 -1.95
CA GLN A 39 3.81 -9.88 -2.81
C GLN A 39 2.65 -10.67 -2.19
N ILE A 40 2.88 -11.44 -1.13
CA ILE A 40 1.80 -12.09 -0.36
C ILE A 40 0.78 -11.09 0.20
N TYR A 41 1.15 -9.80 0.31
CA TYR A 41 0.28 -8.72 0.77
C TYR A 41 -0.40 -7.94 -0.38
N ALA A 42 -0.23 -8.33 -1.65
CA ALA A 42 -0.67 -7.57 -2.82
C ALA A 42 -2.19 -7.27 -2.85
N ARG A 43 -3.02 -8.13 -2.25
CA ARG A 43 -4.47 -7.91 -2.17
C ARG A 43 -4.84 -6.61 -1.46
N ILE A 44 -4.04 -6.20 -0.46
CA ILE A 44 -4.23 -4.94 0.27
C ILE A 44 -3.88 -3.76 -0.63
N THR A 45 -2.83 -3.91 -1.45
CA THR A 45 -2.39 -2.91 -2.42
C THR A 45 -3.46 -2.64 -3.48
N ASN A 46 -4.17 -3.66 -3.98
CA ASN A 46 -5.25 -3.46 -4.97
C ASN A 46 -6.37 -2.55 -4.44
N LYS A 47 -6.81 -2.76 -3.18
CA LYS A 47 -7.82 -1.89 -2.55
C LYS A 47 -7.34 -0.45 -2.39
N LYS A 48 -6.05 -0.30 -2.08
CA LYS A 48 -5.44 1.01 -1.96
C LYS A 48 -5.38 1.74 -3.31
N ILE A 49 -5.01 1.04 -4.38
CA ILE A 49 -4.98 1.61 -5.73
C ILE A 49 -6.37 2.12 -6.13
N GLU A 50 -7.42 1.34 -5.89
CA GLU A 50 -8.81 1.75 -6.15
C GLU A 50 -9.13 3.07 -5.41
N HIS A 51 -8.87 3.12 -4.12
CA HIS A 51 -9.09 4.31 -3.30
C HIS A 51 -8.25 5.53 -3.75
N ASP A 52 -6.98 5.32 -4.05
CA ASP A 52 -6.07 6.38 -4.52
C ASP A 52 -6.57 6.95 -5.87
N MET A 53 -7.12 6.10 -6.75
CA MET A 53 -7.67 6.51 -8.05
C MET A 53 -8.99 7.26 -7.91
N GLU A 54 -9.86 6.84 -6.99
CA GLU A 54 -11.08 7.58 -6.65
C GLU A 54 -10.76 8.97 -6.10
N GLU A 55 -9.78 9.07 -5.20
CA GLU A 55 -9.34 10.36 -4.65
C GLU A 55 -8.74 11.26 -5.74
N LEU A 56 -7.91 10.68 -6.61
CA LEU A 56 -7.33 11.39 -7.75
C LEU A 56 -8.41 11.92 -8.70
N ALA A 57 -9.39 11.09 -9.08
CA ALA A 57 -10.51 11.49 -9.92
C ALA A 57 -11.30 12.64 -9.28
N GLY A 58 -11.56 12.57 -7.98
CA GLY A 58 -12.22 13.64 -7.23
C GLY A 58 -11.43 14.94 -7.22
N LYS A 59 -10.10 14.90 -7.06
CA LYS A 59 -9.23 16.08 -7.12
C LYS A 59 -9.18 16.69 -8.51
N LEU A 60 -9.10 15.87 -9.56
CA LEU A 60 -9.12 16.32 -10.96
C LEU A 60 -10.46 16.97 -11.32
N GLY A 61 -11.59 16.39 -10.89
CA GLY A 61 -12.90 16.98 -11.08
C GLY A 61 -13.03 18.35 -10.41
N LYS A 62 -12.64 18.45 -9.14
CA LYS A 62 -12.60 19.73 -8.40
C LYS A 62 -11.69 20.77 -9.06
N PHE A 63 -10.54 20.33 -9.56
CA PHE A 63 -9.61 21.18 -10.30
C PHE A 63 -10.24 21.72 -11.59
N ASN A 64 -10.91 20.86 -12.37
CA ASN A 64 -11.61 21.26 -13.60
C ASN A 64 -12.67 22.33 -13.31
N THR A 65 -13.52 22.08 -12.29
CA THR A 65 -14.55 23.03 -11.86
C THR A 65 -13.97 24.36 -11.38
N ALA A 66 -12.86 24.34 -10.62
CA ALA A 66 -12.21 25.55 -10.13
C ALA A 66 -11.57 26.40 -11.24
N MET A 67 -11.12 25.75 -12.33
CA MET A 67 -10.52 26.39 -13.50
C MET A 67 -11.56 26.87 -14.53
N GLY A 68 -12.85 26.61 -14.32
CA GLY A 68 -13.92 26.97 -15.26
C GLY A 68 -13.86 26.21 -16.58
N MET A 69 -13.25 25.02 -16.58
CA MET A 69 -13.27 24.04 -17.68
C MET A 69 -14.48 23.12 -17.58
#